data_AF-A0A355DBD3-F1
#
_entry.id   AF-A0A355DBD3-F1
#
_cell.length_a   1.000
_cell.length_b   1.000
_cell.length_c   1.000
_cell.angle_alpha   90.00
_cell.angle_beta   90.00
_cell.angle_gamma   90.00
#
_symmetry.space_group_name_H-M   'P 1'
#
loop_
_entity.id
_entity.type
_entity.pdbx_description
1 polymer ?
#
loop_
_entity_poly.entity_id
_entity_poly.type
_entity_poly.pdbx_seq_one_letter_code
_entity_poly.pdbx_strand_id
1 'polypeptide(L)' 'RIDAPHLAWVLEGLVEGEVRNRITVDADTREWARVALDRMLTIT' A
#
# COMPACT_ATOMS: atom_id res chain seq x y z
N ARG A 1 -6.40 11.16 -1.29
CA ARG A 1 -7.78 11.41 -0.80
C ARG A 1 -8.52 10.09 -0.82
N ILE A 2 -9.28 9.79 0.22
CA ILE A 2 -10.05 8.53 0.33
C ILE A 2 -11.52 8.94 0.41
N ASP A 3 -12.33 8.45 -0.51
CA ASP A 3 -13.79 8.60 -0.50
C ASP A 3 -14.46 7.36 -1.08
N ALA A 4 -15.76 7.22 -0.85
CA ALA A 4 -16.51 6.03 -1.25
C ALA A 4 -16.50 5.80 -2.78
N PRO A 5 -16.69 6.81 -3.65
CA PRO A 5 -16.56 6.63 -5.09
C PRO A 5 -15.18 6.09 -5.54
N HIS A 6 -14.08 6.64 -5.00
CA HIS A 6 -12.75 6.16 -5.36
C HIS A 6 -12.51 4.71 -4.91
N LEU A 7 -13.05 4.32 -3.74
CA LEU A 7 -12.96 2.95 -3.28
C LEU A 7 -13.75 1.99 -4.18
N ALA A 8 -15.00 2.34 -4.53
CA ALA A 8 -15.83 1.54 -5.43
C ALA A 8 -15.12 1.30 -6.76
N TRP A 9 -14.57 2.36 -7.35
CA TRP A 9 -13.81 2.28 -8.59
C TRP A 9 -12.59 1.35 -8.50
N VAL A 10 -11.80 1.40 -7.41
CA VAL A 10 -10.67 0.47 -7.25
C VAL A 10 -11.15 -0.98 -7.14
N LEU A 11 -12.22 -1.23 -6.39
CA LEU A 11 -12.75 -2.58 -6.18
C LEU A 11 -13.35 -3.19 -7.46
N GLU A 12 -14.07 -2.39 -8.25
CA GLU A 12 -14.59 -2.82 -9.56
C GLU A 12 -13.45 -3.26 -10.48
N GLY A 13 -12.36 -2.48 -10.54
CA GLY A 13 -11.17 -2.86 -11.32
C GLY A 13 -10.59 -4.20 -10.87
N LEU A 14 -10.52 -4.47 -9.55
CA LEU A 14 -10.03 -5.76 -9.06
C LEU A 14 -10.92 -6.94 -9.47
N VAL A 15 -12.25 -6.75 -9.52
CA VAL A 15 -13.18 -7.77 -10.04
C VAL A 15 -12.95 -8.03 -11.53
N GLU A 16 -12.61 -6.98 -12.29
CA GLU A 16 -12.28 -7.06 -13.72
C GLU A 16 -10.84 -7.54 -13.99
N GLY A 17 -10.04 -7.79 -12.95
CA GLY A 17 -8.63 -8.17 -13.06
C GLY A 17 -7.66 -7.01 -13.32
N GLU A 18 -8.13 -5.77 -13.26
CA GLU A 18 -7.35 -4.54 -13.39
C GLU A 18 -6.87 -4.04 -12.02
N VAL A 19 -5.56 -4.02 -11.79
CA VAL A 19 -4.99 -3.48 -10.54
C VAL A 19 -4.73 -1.98 -10.67
N ARG A 20 -5.61 -1.18 -10.07
CA ARG A 20 -5.50 0.28 -9.99
C ARG A 20 -4.63 0.71 -8.81
N ASN A 21 -3.88 1.80 -8.97
CA ASN A 21 -3.11 2.44 -7.90
C ASN A 21 -2.15 1.51 -7.14
N ARG A 22 -1.53 0.53 -7.82
CA ARG A 22 -0.53 -0.35 -7.21
C ARG A 22 0.63 0.47 -6.63
N ILE A 23 0.75 0.48 -5.31
CA ILE A 23 1.85 1.15 -4.63
C ILE A 23 3.11 0.29 -4.80
N THR A 24 4.17 0.92 -5.29
CA THR A 24 5.50 0.31 -5.38
C THR A 24 6.50 1.21 -4.68
N VAL A 25 7.42 0.58 -3.95
CA VAL A 25 8.56 1.23 -3.30
C VAL A 25 9.82 0.55 -3.82
N ASP A 26 10.86 1.32 -4.13
CA ASP A 26 12.16 0.79 -4.53
C ASP A 26 12.78 -0.09 -3.43
N ALA A 27 13.74 -0.93 -3.82
CA ALA A 27 14.27 -1.98 -2.94
C ALA A 27 14.97 -1.39 -1.70
N ASP A 28 15.82 -0.39 -1.91
CA ASP A 28 16.61 0.23 -0.83
C ASP A 28 15.71 0.95 0.17
N THR A 29 14.76 1.75 -0.32
CA THR A 29 13.80 2.45 0.55
C THR A 29 12.92 1.45 1.32
N ARG A 30 12.46 0.38 0.67
CA ARG A 30 11.65 -0.66 1.31
C ARG A 30 12.40 -1.34 2.44
N GLU A 31 13.66 -1.69 2.22
CA GLU A 31 14.49 -2.40 3.19
C GLU A 31 14.65 -1.58 4.47
N TRP A 32 15.15 -0.36 4.34
CA TRP A 32 15.43 0.48 5.50
C TRP A 32 14.17 0.97 6.21
N ALA A 33 13.08 1.24 5.47
CA ALA A 33 11.80 1.61 6.08
C ALA A 33 11.22 0.45 6.91
N ARG A 34 11.35 -0.80 6.43
CA ARG A 34 10.87 -1.98 7.15
C ARG A 34 11.64 -2.18 8.46
N VAL A 35 12.96 -2.06 8.44
CA VAL A 35 13.80 -2.16 9.64
C VAL A 35 13.42 -1.11 10.69
N ALA A 36 13.20 0.15 10.26
CA ALA A 36 12.80 1.22 11.15
C ALA A 36 11.41 0.94 11.79
N LEU A 37 10.45 0.48 10.98
CA LEU A 37 9.11 0.14 11.45
C LEU A 37 9.13 -1.03 12.45
N ASP A 38 9.90 -2.08 12.17
CA ASP A 38 10.02 -3.26 13.03
C ASP A 38 10.60 -2.90 14.41
N ARG A 39 11.62 -2.04 14.43
CA ARG A 39 12.19 -1.50 15.67
C ARG A 39 11.17 -0.71 16.50
N MET A 40 10.31 0.08 15.84
CA MET A 40 9.26 0.86 16.51
C MET A 40 8.20 -0.05 17.12
N LEU A 41 7.79 -1.11 16.42
CA LEU A 41 6.78 -2.06 16.91
C LEU A 41 7.31 -2.94 18.03
N THR A 42 8.60 -3.29 18.02
CA THR A 42 9.21 -4.13 19.06
C THR A 42 9.26 -3.45 20.44
N ILE A 43 9.21 -2.11 20.48
CA ILE A 43 9.25 -1.31 21.71
C ILE A 43 7.86 -0.81 22.16
N THR A 44 6.78 -1.24 21.48
CA THR A 44 5.39 -0.95 21.86
C THR A 44 4.80 -2.12 22.63
#